data_AF-A0A937JRK9-F1
#
_entry.id   AF-A0A937JRK9-F1
#
_cell.length_a   1.000
_cell.length_b   1.000
_cell.length_c   1.000
_cell.angle_alpha   90.00
_cell.angle_beta   90.00
_cell.angle_gamma   90.00
#
_symmetry.space_group_name_H-M   'P 1'
#
loop_
_entity.id
_entity.type
_entity.pdbx_description
1 polymer ?
#
loop_
_entity_poly.entity_id
_entity_poly.type
_entity_poly.pdbx_seq_one_letter_code
_entity_poly.pdbx_strand_id
1 'polypeptide(L)' 'MLMFTIVMASAAQWLPPMIAQTACSPAYPEICIPPPPPDLDCKDISFRNFKVLSPDPHRFDRDKDGIGCEQ' A
#
# COMPACT_ATOMS: atom_id res chain seq x y z
N MET A 1 -13.62 44.10 -30.08
CA MET A 1 -13.32 43.48 -28.77
C MET A 1 -13.61 41.99 -28.90
N LEU A 2 -12.67 41.11 -29.24
CA LEU A 2 -11.45 40.79 -28.48
C LEU A 2 -11.75 40.63 -26.99
N MET A 3 -12.20 39.43 -26.61
CA MET A 3 -11.79 38.72 -25.39
C MET A 3 -11.71 37.25 -25.82
N PHE A 4 -10.63 36.88 -26.53
CA PHE A 4 -9.49 36.17 -25.95
C PHE A 4 -9.89 34.95 -25.13
N THR A 5 -9.52 33.79 -25.70
CA THR A 5 -9.21 32.52 -25.05
C THR A 5 -10.32 31.84 -24.25
N ILE A 6 -11.08 31.03 -24.98
CA ILE A 6 -11.33 29.65 -24.58
C ILE A 6 -10.02 29.11 -23.97
N VAL A 7 -9.96 28.94 -22.65
CA VAL A 7 -8.88 28.17 -22.01
C VAL A 7 -9.17 26.71 -22.31
N MET A 8 -8.87 26.31 -23.55
CA MET A 8 -8.65 24.91 -23.90
C MET A 8 -7.43 24.43 -23.13
N ALA A 9 -7.53 23.20 -22.60
CA ALA A 9 -6.48 22.42 -21.96
C ALA A 9 -6.05 22.85 -20.55
N SER A 10 -6.84 22.47 -19.55
CA SER A 10 -6.27 22.00 -18.28
C SER A 10 -5.66 20.61 -18.52
N ALA A 11 -4.49 20.56 -19.17
CA ALA A 11 -3.67 19.37 -19.12
C ALA A 11 -3.10 19.25 -17.69
N ALA A 12 -3.53 18.17 -17.04
CA ALA A 12 -3.22 17.68 -15.70
C ALA A 12 -3.87 18.48 -14.54
N GLN A 13 -4.71 17.92 -13.67
CA GLN A 13 -4.65 16.58 -13.04
C GLN A 13 -3.24 16.26 -12.52
N TRP A 14 -2.54 17.25 -11.94
CA TRP A 14 -1.31 17.03 -11.18
C TRP A 14 -1.66 16.70 -9.72
N LEU A 15 -2.12 15.48 -9.47
CA LEU A 15 -1.84 14.81 -8.20
C LEU A 15 -1.19 13.47 -8.53
N PRO A 16 0.14 13.38 -8.39
CA PRO A 16 0.66 12.29 -7.54
C PRO A 16 1.89 12.76 -6.74
N PRO A 17 2.08 12.29 -5.48
CA PRO A 17 2.14 10.86 -5.15
C PRO A 17 1.55 10.51 -3.77
N MET A 18 0.35 11.00 -3.42
CA MET A 18 -0.30 10.55 -2.17
C MET A 18 -0.90 9.13 -2.31
N ILE A 19 -1.19 8.66 -3.53
CA ILE A 19 -1.78 7.33 -3.80
C ILE A 19 -0.73 6.20 -3.68
N ALA A 20 0.56 6.50 -3.78
CA ALA A 20 1.60 5.47 -3.75
C ALA A 20 1.81 4.86 -2.35
N GLN A 21 1.47 5.58 -1.27
CA GLN A 21 1.56 5.06 0.10
C GLN A 21 0.36 4.20 0.51
N THR A 22 -0.72 4.21 -0.27
CA THR A 22 -1.90 3.35 -0.02
C THR A 22 -1.81 2.01 -0.76
N ALA A 23 -0.84 1.83 -1.67
CA ALA A 23 -0.72 0.61 -2.46
C ALA A 23 -0.10 -0.56 -1.70
N CYS A 24 0.94 -0.29 -0.89
CA CYS A 24 1.62 -1.29 -0.07
C CYS A 24 1.76 -0.75 1.35
N SER A 25 1.48 -1.59 2.35
CA SER A 25 1.61 -1.27 3.75
C SER A 25 3.09 -1.15 4.15
N PRO A 26 3.48 -0.11 4.91
CA PRO A 26 4.84 0.01 5.42
C PRO A 26 5.20 -1.07 6.46
N ALA A 27 4.21 -1.80 6.98
CA ALA A 27 4.43 -2.93 7.90
C ALA A 27 5.17 -4.11 7.24
N TYR A 28 5.16 -4.19 5.91
CA TYR A 28 5.76 -5.28 5.13
C TYR A 28 6.77 -4.69 4.14
N PRO A 29 7.98 -4.30 4.58
CA PRO A 29 8.90 -3.50 3.76
C PRO A 29 9.51 -4.23 2.57
N GLU A 30 9.47 -5.56 2.55
CA GLU A 30 10.12 -6.40 1.54
C GLU A 30 9.15 -6.85 0.43
N ILE A 31 7.85 -6.83 0.71
CA ILE A 31 6.81 -7.33 -0.18
C ILE A 31 5.63 -6.35 -0.23
N CYS A 32 4.98 -6.23 -1.38
CA CYS A 32 3.81 -5.39 -1.47
C CYS A 32 2.56 -6.16 -1.00
N ILE A 33 2.09 -5.85 0.21
CA ILE A 33 0.76 -6.24 0.70
C ILE A 33 -0.01 -4.96 1.04
N PRO A 34 -1.23 -4.75 0.52
CA PRO A 34 -2.02 -3.54 0.80
C PRO A 34 -2.40 -3.46 2.28
N PRO A 35 -2.71 -2.26 2.84
CA PRO A 35 -3.30 -2.15 4.16
C PRO A 35 -4.76 -2.69 4.16
N PRO A 36 -5.29 -3.17 5.30
CA PRO A 36 -6.70 -3.54 5.41
C PRO A 36 -7.64 -2.33 5.22
N PRO A 37 -8.87 -2.51 4.70
CA PRO A 37 -9.54 -3.76 4.32
C PRO A 37 -9.33 -4.22 2.84
N PRO A 38 -9.46 -5.52 2.51
CA PRO A 38 -9.83 -6.63 3.41
C PRO A 38 -8.68 -7.02 4.35
N ASP A 39 -9.02 -7.74 5.42
CA ASP A 39 -8.00 -8.40 6.23
C ASP A 39 -7.54 -9.67 5.50
N LEU A 40 -6.23 -9.80 5.31
CA LEU A 40 -5.62 -10.93 4.60
C LEU A 40 -4.99 -11.85 5.64
N ASP A 41 -5.23 -13.16 5.53
CA ASP A 41 -4.54 -14.17 6.32
C ASP A 41 -3.37 -14.77 5.52
N CYS A 42 -2.48 -15.50 6.21
CA CYS A 42 -1.38 -16.23 5.55
C CYS A 42 -1.85 -17.22 4.46
N LYS A 43 -3.11 -17.67 4.50
CA LYS A 43 -3.70 -18.54 3.47
C LYS A 43 -4.10 -17.79 2.20
N ASP A 44 -4.29 -16.48 2.28
CA ASP A 44 -4.76 -15.64 1.18
C ASP A 44 -3.60 -15.07 0.33
N ILE A 45 -2.36 -15.22 0.81
CA ILE A 45 -1.15 -14.78 0.14
C ILE A 45 -0.15 -15.92 -0.04
N SER A 46 0.71 -15.83 -1.05
CA SER A 46 1.76 -16.83 -1.30
C SER A 46 3.08 -16.55 -0.57
N PHE A 47 3.26 -15.35 0.00
CA PHE A 47 4.49 -14.96 0.69
C PHE A 47 4.63 -15.65 2.05
N ARG A 48 5.86 -16.02 2.41
CA ARG A 48 6.21 -16.74 3.65
C ARG A 48 7.56 -16.24 4.16
N ASN A 49 7.78 -16.35 5.47
CA ASN A 49 9.04 -15.98 6.12
C ASN A 49 9.54 -14.58 5.72
N PHE A 50 8.65 -13.59 5.72
CA PHE A 50 8.99 -12.22 5.34
C PHE A 50 9.03 -11.30 6.57
N LYS A 51 9.80 -10.21 6.47
CA LYS A 51 9.91 -9.26 7.56
C LYS A 51 8.59 -8.53 7.85
N VAL A 52 8.21 -8.49 9.12
CA VAL A 52 7.05 -7.74 9.64
C VAL A 52 7.51 -6.65 10.60
N LEU A 53 6.97 -5.45 10.43
CA LEU A 53 7.19 -4.32 11.34
C LEU A 53 5.92 -4.05 12.16
N SER A 54 6.11 -3.57 13.39
CA SER A 54 5.00 -3.10 14.22
C SER A 54 4.53 -1.69 13.80
N PRO A 55 3.21 -1.39 13.82
CA PRO A 55 2.12 -2.32 14.11
C PRO A 55 1.84 -3.24 12.91
N ASP A 56 1.58 -4.53 13.16
CA ASP A 56 1.26 -5.54 12.16
C ASP A 56 -0.26 -5.57 11.89
N PRO A 57 -0.77 -4.91 10.83
CA PRO A 57 -2.20 -4.67 10.68
C PRO A 57 -2.99 -5.91 10.24
N HIS A 58 -2.33 -6.87 9.58
CA HIS A 58 -2.93 -8.17 9.21
C HIS A 58 -2.59 -9.29 10.20
N ARG A 59 -1.71 -9.02 11.17
CA ARG A 59 -1.35 -9.99 12.22
C ARG A 59 -0.67 -11.24 11.64
N PHE A 60 0.15 -11.05 10.60
CA PHE A 60 0.93 -12.13 9.99
C PHE A 60 2.03 -12.67 10.92
N ASP A 61 2.51 -11.86 11.87
CA ASP A 61 3.50 -12.20 12.90
C ASP A 61 2.80 -12.30 14.27
N ARG A 62 2.34 -13.50 14.61
CA ARG A 62 1.49 -13.73 15.79
C ARG A 62 2.29 -13.81 17.09
N ASP A 63 3.47 -14.38 17.03
CA ASP A 63 4.41 -14.59 18.13
C ASP A 63 5.40 -13.43 18.30
N LYS A 64 5.44 -12.48 17.36
CA LYS A 64 6.12 -11.18 17.43
C LYS A 64 7.63 -11.28 17.37
N ASP A 65 8.14 -12.21 16.58
CA ASP A 65 9.57 -12.40 16.37
C ASP A 65 10.10 -11.53 15.21
N GLY A 66 9.21 -10.86 14.47
CA GLY A 66 9.51 -10.02 13.31
C GLY A 66 9.37 -10.75 11.98
N ILE A 67 8.92 -12.00 11.97
CA ILE A 67 8.76 -12.83 10.78
C ILE A 67 7.28 -13.22 10.60
N GLY A 68 6.74 -12.87 9.44
CA GLY A 68 5.35 -13.13 9.10
C GLY A 68 5.16 -14.45 8.35
N CYS A 69 4.07 -15.15 8.66
CA CYS A 69 3.62 -16.35 7.97
C CYS A 69 4.71 -17.43 7.83
N GLU A 70 5.29 -17.82 8.96
CA GLU A 70 6.26 -18.91 9.03
C GLU A 70 5.65 -20.28 8.69
N GLN A 71 6.50 -21.24 8.28
CA GLN A 71 6.11 -22.61 7.92
C GLN A 71 6.58 -23.64 8.95
#